data_AF-A0A1H0KZU3-F1
#
_entry.id   AF-A0A1H0KZU3-F1
#
_cell.length_a   1.000
_cell.length_b   1.000
_cell.length_c   1.000
_cell.angle_alpha   90.00
_cell.angle_beta   90.00
_cell.angle_gamma   90.00
#
_symmetry.space_group_name_H-M   'P 1'
#
loop_
_entity.id
_entity.type
_entity.pdbx_description
1 polymer ?
#
loop_
_entity_poly.entity_id
_entity_poly.type
_entity_poly.pdbx_seq_one_letter_code
_entity_poly.pdbx_strand_id
1 'polypeptide(L)'
;MRERLTDGLYGLGWGAVRNLPEPAARALGRTIADAAWRQRGKGVRRLEANLARVVPGAGPERLRELSRDGMRSYLRYWMESFRLPAWSKDRIRNGFAPQDVHWLTDGLAAGKGVILALPHMGNYDLAGAWVTTKLETPFTTVAERLKPETLYDRFVAYRESLGMEVLPHTGGAAFGTLARRLRAGGLVCLVADRDLSKGGVEVDFFGERTRMPAGPAMLAQQTGALLLPVTLWYDESPVMQGLVHPPVEVPEGDRAHRTAVMTQALADAYASGIAEHPQDWHMLQRLWLSDLPPREPAEPMTAEGPVAAAATGQGAAAAPQEGAGTAKGTSGEAAPGEVGGPGESAGEAPGADGRDAASREVSGPGEGPGGAAGADAGGAAAGEAGGPGEGPGDGSGTGTA
;
A
#
# COMPACT_ATOMS: atom_id res chain seq x y z
N MET A 1 25.27 -5.47 -17.85
CA MET A 1 25.72 -6.75 -17.21
C MET A 1 25.18 -6.89 -15.79
N ARG A 2 25.44 -5.93 -14.90
CA ARG A 2 24.98 -5.95 -13.50
C ARG A 2 23.48 -6.19 -13.33
N GLU A 3 22.62 -5.55 -14.13
CA GLU A 3 21.16 -5.73 -14.04
C GLU A 3 20.73 -7.17 -14.36
N ARG A 4 21.26 -7.79 -15.43
CA ARG A 4 20.96 -9.20 -15.76
C ARG A 4 21.40 -10.18 -14.66
N LEU A 5 22.46 -9.86 -13.91
CA LEU A 5 22.89 -10.61 -12.73
C LEU A 5 21.91 -10.43 -11.56
N THR A 6 21.45 -9.19 -11.32
CA THR A 6 20.37 -8.91 -10.34
C THR A 6 19.10 -9.66 -10.70
N ASP A 7 18.63 -9.60 -11.94
CA ASP A 7 17.43 -10.28 -12.43
C ASP A 7 17.53 -11.81 -12.35
N GLY A 8 18.72 -12.36 -12.61
CA GLY A 8 19.02 -13.78 -12.44
C GLY A 8 18.91 -14.19 -10.98
N LEU A 9 19.56 -13.45 -10.07
CA LEU A 9 19.51 -13.70 -8.63
C LEU A 9 18.09 -13.55 -8.05
N TYR A 10 17.34 -12.51 -8.46
CA TYR A 10 15.93 -12.36 -8.07
C TYR A 10 15.06 -13.48 -8.62
N GLY A 11 15.23 -13.88 -9.89
CA GLY A 11 14.43 -14.95 -10.50
C GLY A 11 14.69 -16.32 -9.86
N LEU A 12 15.97 -16.66 -9.63
CA LEU A 12 16.37 -17.88 -8.94
C LEU A 12 15.94 -17.88 -7.47
N GLY A 13 16.10 -16.74 -6.77
CA GLY A 13 15.63 -16.57 -5.40
C GLY A 13 14.13 -16.74 -5.27
N TRP A 14 13.35 -16.13 -6.17
CA TRP A 14 11.90 -16.25 -6.20
C TRP A 14 11.46 -17.72 -6.43
N GLY A 15 12.01 -18.37 -7.46
CA GLY A 15 11.68 -19.75 -7.79
C GLY A 15 12.07 -20.76 -6.70
N ALA A 16 13.25 -20.60 -6.08
CA ALA A 16 13.74 -21.49 -5.05
C ALA A 16 13.02 -21.28 -3.69
N VAL A 17 12.79 -20.03 -3.29
CA VAL A 17 12.13 -19.74 -2.00
C VAL A 17 10.64 -20.09 -2.04
N ARG A 18 9.94 -19.91 -3.18
CA ARG A 18 8.50 -20.22 -3.33
C ARG A 18 8.11 -21.61 -2.81
N ASN A 19 8.91 -22.61 -3.15
CA ASN A 19 8.63 -24.02 -2.84
C ASN A 19 9.31 -24.50 -1.54
N LEU A 20 10.04 -23.63 -0.85
CA LEU A 20 10.80 -23.99 0.34
C LEU A 20 9.85 -24.22 1.54
N PRO A 21 10.02 -25.30 2.34
CA PRO A 21 9.26 -25.50 3.56
C PRO A 21 9.44 -24.34 4.53
N GLU A 22 8.37 -23.95 5.24
CA GLU A 22 8.37 -22.71 6.00
C GLU A 22 9.46 -22.61 7.09
N PRO A 23 9.75 -23.65 7.90
CA PRO A 23 10.83 -23.56 8.89
C PRO A 23 12.19 -23.28 8.23
N ALA A 24 12.44 -23.85 7.04
CA ALA A 24 13.66 -23.62 6.28
C ALA A 24 13.70 -22.21 5.67
N ALA A 25 12.59 -21.71 5.14
CA ALA A 25 12.49 -20.32 4.66
C ALA A 25 12.68 -19.29 5.79
N ARG A 26 12.08 -19.54 6.96
CA ARG A 26 12.21 -18.70 8.16
C ARG A 26 13.65 -18.71 8.70
N ALA A 27 14.31 -19.87 8.72
CA ALA A 27 15.72 -20.00 9.09
C ALA A 27 16.65 -19.29 8.10
N LEU A 28 16.43 -19.48 6.79
CA LEU A 28 17.18 -18.82 5.71
C LEU A 28 17.06 -17.29 5.79
N GLY A 29 15.83 -16.77 5.91
CA GLY A 29 15.58 -15.33 6.08
C GLY A 29 16.27 -14.74 7.30
N ARG A 30 16.17 -15.39 8.48
CA ARG A 30 16.89 -14.97 9.70
C ARG A 30 18.41 -15.00 9.54
N THR A 31 18.94 -15.98 8.81
CA THR A 31 20.40 -16.12 8.55
C THR A 31 20.91 -15.02 7.63
N ILE A 32 20.18 -14.73 6.55
CA ILE A 32 20.49 -13.63 5.61
C ILE A 32 20.38 -12.28 6.33
N ALA A 33 19.34 -12.07 7.13
CA ALA A 33 19.16 -10.86 7.93
C ALA A 33 20.30 -10.62 8.91
N ASP A 34 20.63 -11.61 9.75
CA ASP A 34 21.72 -11.51 10.73
C ASP A 34 23.09 -11.32 10.05
N ALA A 35 23.31 -11.87 8.85
CA ALA A 35 24.53 -11.67 8.06
C ALA A 35 24.61 -10.24 7.49
N ALA A 36 23.54 -9.74 6.85
CA ALA A 36 23.48 -8.39 6.31
C ALA A 36 23.58 -7.31 7.41
N TRP A 37 22.92 -7.55 8.55
CA TRP A 37 23.02 -6.69 9.74
C TRP A 37 24.43 -6.67 10.35
N ARG A 38 25.15 -7.80 10.35
CA ARG A 38 26.57 -7.87 10.76
C ARG A 38 27.48 -7.09 9.81
N GLN A 39 27.24 -7.14 8.50
CA GLN A 39 27.98 -6.32 7.52
C GLN A 39 27.74 -4.81 7.68
N ARG A 40 26.66 -4.40 8.36
CA ARG A 40 26.28 -3.00 8.65
C ARG A 40 26.44 -2.09 7.42
N GLY A 41 25.86 -2.53 6.30
CA GLY A 41 25.89 -1.82 5.01
C GLY A 41 25.04 -0.53 5.01
N LYS A 42 25.02 0.19 3.88
CA LYS A 42 24.32 1.48 3.75
C LYS A 42 22.82 1.43 4.13
N GLY A 43 22.12 0.33 3.85
CA GLY A 43 20.71 0.15 4.25
C GLY A 43 20.54 -0.01 5.76
N VAL A 44 21.39 -0.83 6.41
CA VAL A 44 21.35 -1.04 7.87
C VAL A 44 21.65 0.25 8.62
N ARG A 45 22.63 1.05 8.16
CA ARG A 45 22.94 2.36 8.78
C ARG A 45 21.82 3.41 8.61
N ARG A 46 21.03 3.30 7.54
CA ARG A 46 19.83 4.14 7.36
C ARG A 46 18.71 3.68 8.27
N LEU A 47 18.46 2.37 8.37
CA LEU A 47 17.51 1.81 9.32
C LEU A 47 17.86 2.23 10.76
N GLU A 48 19.12 2.13 11.17
CA GLU A 48 19.61 2.65 12.47
C GLU A 48 19.33 4.16 12.66
N ALA A 49 19.60 5.00 11.66
CA ALA A 49 19.38 6.45 11.73
C ALA A 49 17.88 6.84 11.67
N ASN A 50 17.03 5.99 11.08
CA ASN A 50 15.59 6.17 11.06
C ASN A 50 14.98 5.75 12.40
N LEU A 51 15.39 4.59 12.93
CA LEU A 51 14.97 4.08 14.25
C LEU A 51 15.37 5.03 15.41
N ALA A 52 16.47 5.78 15.27
CA ALA A 52 16.89 6.79 16.25
C ALA A 52 15.89 7.94 16.43
N ARG A 53 15.03 8.20 15.43
CA ARG A 53 13.95 9.18 15.48
C ARG A 53 12.64 8.57 15.99
N VAL A 54 12.36 7.33 15.58
CA VAL A 54 11.19 6.56 16.05
C VAL A 54 11.25 6.26 17.54
N VAL A 55 12.43 5.92 18.06
CA VAL A 55 12.66 5.57 19.47
C VAL A 55 13.64 6.58 20.09
N PRO A 56 13.20 7.82 20.40
CA PRO A 56 14.07 8.85 20.93
C PRO A 56 14.69 8.43 22.27
N GLY A 57 15.99 8.71 22.43
CA GLY A 57 16.76 8.28 23.60
C GLY A 57 17.29 6.83 23.54
N ALA A 58 16.98 6.05 22.49
CA ALA A 58 17.58 4.73 22.31
C ALA A 58 19.10 4.81 22.11
N GLY A 59 19.85 4.22 23.04
CA GLY A 59 21.31 4.16 22.96
C GLY A 59 21.82 3.31 21.79
N PRO A 60 23.12 3.43 21.41
CA PRO A 60 23.68 2.74 20.25
C PRO A 60 23.48 1.22 20.23
N GLU A 61 23.51 0.58 21.40
CA GLU A 61 23.27 -0.86 21.55
C GLU A 61 21.81 -1.22 21.25
N ARG A 62 20.85 -0.48 21.82
CA ARG A 62 19.41 -0.67 21.56
C ARG A 62 19.05 -0.43 20.10
N LEU A 63 19.68 0.55 19.45
CA LEU A 63 19.52 0.77 18.00
C LEU A 63 20.14 -0.37 17.16
N ARG A 64 21.21 -1.00 17.64
CA ARG A 64 21.78 -2.21 17.01
C ARG A 64 20.89 -3.43 17.20
N GLU A 65 20.21 -3.60 18.33
CA GLU A 65 19.17 -4.62 18.51
C GLU A 65 17.97 -4.38 17.59
N LEU A 66 17.33 -3.21 17.67
CA LEU A 66 16.15 -2.87 16.87
C LEU A 66 16.41 -3.00 15.36
N SER A 67 17.58 -2.57 14.89
CA SER A 67 17.97 -2.76 13.48
C SER A 67 18.29 -4.21 13.11
N ARG A 68 18.58 -5.10 14.06
CA ARG A 68 18.73 -6.54 13.81
C ARG A 68 17.37 -7.17 13.58
N ASP A 69 16.44 -6.91 14.48
CA ASP A 69 15.10 -7.48 14.41
C ASP A 69 14.27 -6.83 13.29
N GLY A 70 14.51 -5.55 12.96
CA GLY A 70 13.97 -4.95 11.74
C GLY A 70 14.55 -5.50 10.44
N MET A 71 15.84 -5.85 10.41
CA MET A 71 16.40 -6.63 9.28
C MET A 71 15.78 -8.03 9.19
N ARG A 72 15.38 -8.65 10.31
CA ARG A 72 14.70 -9.96 10.32
C ARG A 72 13.24 -9.84 9.87
N SER A 73 12.53 -8.80 10.28
CA SER A 73 11.17 -8.47 9.83
C SER A 73 11.13 -8.20 8.31
N TYR A 74 12.07 -7.37 7.82
CA TYR A 74 12.22 -7.10 6.40
C TYR A 74 12.48 -8.37 5.57
N LEU A 75 13.28 -9.30 6.09
CA LEU A 75 13.48 -10.61 5.45
C LEU A 75 12.29 -11.57 5.64
N ARG A 76 11.50 -11.45 6.73
CA ARG A 76 10.23 -12.20 6.90
C ARG A 76 9.26 -11.83 5.77
N TYR A 77 9.06 -10.54 5.52
CA TYR A 77 8.27 -10.03 4.39
C TYR A 77 8.71 -10.67 3.06
N TRP A 78 9.99 -10.58 2.69
CA TRP A 78 10.47 -11.18 1.43
C TRP A 78 10.30 -12.71 1.36
N MET A 79 10.61 -13.44 2.43
CA MET A 79 10.46 -14.91 2.46
C MET A 79 8.99 -15.34 2.42
N GLU A 80 8.07 -14.54 2.98
CA GLU A 80 6.63 -14.77 2.88
C GLU A 80 6.10 -14.43 1.49
N SER A 81 6.39 -13.23 0.97
CA SER A 81 5.92 -12.76 -0.36
C SER A 81 6.36 -13.65 -1.52
N PHE A 82 7.59 -14.16 -1.53
CA PHE A 82 8.03 -15.14 -2.55
C PHE A 82 7.25 -16.47 -2.47
N ARG A 83 6.75 -16.83 -1.28
CA ARG A 83 5.98 -18.06 -1.02
C ARG A 83 4.48 -17.89 -1.16
N LEU A 84 3.96 -16.66 -1.04
CA LEU A 84 2.54 -16.34 -1.02
C LEU A 84 1.75 -16.90 -2.24
N PRO A 85 2.28 -16.91 -3.48
CA PRO A 85 1.64 -17.56 -4.64
C PRO A 85 1.69 -19.10 -4.64
N ALA A 86 2.11 -19.72 -3.52
CA ALA A 86 2.02 -21.15 -3.26
C ALA A 86 1.28 -21.45 -1.92
N TRP A 87 0.69 -20.44 -1.28
CA TRP A 87 -0.15 -20.64 -0.09
C TRP A 87 -1.57 -21.04 -0.52
N SER A 88 -2.20 -21.93 0.24
CA SER A 88 -3.63 -22.23 0.03
C SER A 88 -4.51 -21.04 0.42
N LYS A 89 -5.70 -20.93 -0.20
CA LYS A 89 -6.66 -19.86 0.14
C LYS A 89 -6.96 -19.80 1.64
N ASP A 90 -7.08 -20.96 2.30
CA ASP A 90 -7.40 -21.02 3.73
C ASP A 90 -6.21 -20.68 4.62
N ARG A 91 -4.97 -20.87 4.15
CA ARG A 91 -3.78 -20.30 4.81
C ARG A 91 -3.77 -18.78 4.69
N ILE A 92 -4.12 -18.23 3.53
CA ILE A 92 -4.19 -16.77 3.33
C ILE A 92 -5.29 -16.15 4.22
N ARG A 93 -6.50 -16.73 4.21
CA ARG A 93 -7.67 -16.32 5.02
C ARG A 93 -7.42 -16.26 6.54
N ASN A 94 -6.48 -17.06 7.04
CA ASN A 94 -6.12 -17.14 8.46
C ASN A 94 -4.69 -16.63 8.74
N GLY A 95 -4.00 -16.07 7.74
CA GLY A 95 -2.62 -15.58 7.85
C GLY A 95 -2.49 -14.12 8.29
N PHE A 96 -3.61 -13.38 8.35
CA PHE A 96 -3.69 -11.99 8.75
C PHE A 96 -4.94 -11.77 9.63
N ALA A 97 -4.77 -11.00 10.72
CA ALA A 97 -5.81 -10.63 11.66
C ALA A 97 -5.85 -9.10 11.83
N PRO A 98 -6.63 -8.37 11.01
CA PRO A 98 -6.82 -6.93 11.18
C PRO A 98 -7.79 -6.62 12.33
N GLN A 99 -7.35 -5.78 13.25
CA GLN A 99 -8.19 -5.06 14.21
C GLN A 99 -8.96 -3.94 13.49
N ASP A 100 -10.14 -3.61 14.01
CA ASP A 100 -11.06 -2.57 13.53
C ASP A 100 -11.39 -2.61 12.02
N VAL A 101 -11.35 -3.81 11.43
CA VAL A 101 -11.70 -4.06 10.02
C VAL A 101 -13.13 -3.66 9.64
N HIS A 102 -14.00 -3.37 10.62
CA HIS A 102 -15.34 -2.83 10.39
C HIS A 102 -15.31 -1.52 9.59
N TRP A 103 -14.33 -0.63 9.83
CA TRP A 103 -14.16 0.60 9.04
C TRP A 103 -14.00 0.32 7.53
N LEU A 104 -13.34 -0.78 7.17
CA LEU A 104 -13.19 -1.22 5.79
C LEU A 104 -14.49 -1.87 5.26
N THR A 105 -15.08 -2.82 6.00
CA THR A 105 -16.28 -3.53 5.50
C THR A 105 -17.46 -2.58 5.33
N ASP A 106 -17.64 -1.65 6.26
CA ASP A 106 -18.78 -0.74 6.30
C ASP A 106 -18.58 0.39 5.28
N GLY A 107 -17.33 0.84 5.10
CA GLY A 107 -16.94 1.75 4.03
C GLY A 107 -17.14 1.17 2.62
N LEU A 108 -16.88 -0.12 2.43
CA LEU A 108 -17.19 -0.83 1.18
C LEU A 108 -18.69 -0.99 0.97
N ALA A 109 -19.44 -1.40 2.01
CA ALA A 109 -20.89 -1.54 1.96
C ALA A 109 -21.61 -0.21 1.67
N ALA A 110 -21.05 0.93 2.10
CA ALA A 110 -21.53 2.26 1.77
C ALA A 110 -21.36 2.67 0.29
N GLY A 111 -20.60 1.92 -0.52
CA GLY A 111 -20.55 2.09 -1.99
C GLY A 111 -19.90 3.39 -2.50
N LYS A 112 -19.26 4.19 -1.64
CA LYS A 112 -18.59 5.46 -2.00
C LYS A 112 -17.13 5.31 -2.41
N GLY A 113 -16.60 4.08 -2.32
CA GLY A 113 -15.19 3.77 -2.53
C GLY A 113 -14.37 3.98 -1.25
N VAL A 114 -13.29 3.22 -1.13
CA VAL A 114 -12.41 3.22 0.05
C VAL A 114 -10.96 3.28 -0.41
N ILE A 115 -10.15 4.07 0.29
CA ILE A 115 -8.71 4.18 0.12
C ILE A 115 -8.06 3.67 1.41
N LEU A 116 -7.33 2.56 1.33
CA LEU A 116 -6.40 2.14 2.38
C LEU A 116 -5.05 2.79 2.09
N ALA A 117 -4.56 3.60 3.02
CA ALA A 117 -3.24 4.22 2.95
C ALA A 117 -2.36 3.68 4.09
N LEU A 118 -1.14 3.24 3.78
CA LEU A 118 -0.30 2.47 4.72
C LEU A 118 1.20 2.76 4.57
N PRO A 119 2.02 2.57 5.62
CA PRO A 119 3.47 2.68 5.53
C PRO A 119 4.11 1.41 4.94
N HIS A 120 5.42 1.45 4.65
CA HIS A 120 6.22 0.28 4.30
C HIS A 120 6.44 -0.60 5.53
N MET A 121 5.40 -1.30 6.00
CA MET A 121 5.36 -1.97 7.30
C MET A 121 4.72 -3.36 7.19
N GLY A 122 5.19 -4.31 7.99
CA GLY A 122 4.67 -5.69 8.01
C GLY A 122 4.75 -6.37 6.64
N ASN A 123 3.66 -7.01 6.21
CA ASN A 123 3.53 -7.63 4.89
C ASN A 123 2.24 -7.19 4.17
N TYR A 124 2.30 -6.04 3.52
CA TYR A 124 1.19 -5.49 2.75
C TYR A 124 0.73 -6.36 1.57
N ASP A 125 1.58 -7.23 1.03
CA ASP A 125 1.16 -8.18 0.00
C ASP A 125 0.28 -9.30 0.58
N LEU A 126 0.60 -9.77 1.80
CA LEU A 126 -0.25 -10.70 2.56
C LEU A 126 -1.57 -10.05 2.98
N ALA A 127 -1.55 -8.78 3.42
CA ALA A 127 -2.78 -8.03 3.72
C ALA A 127 -3.67 -7.90 2.46
N GLY A 128 -3.07 -7.56 1.31
CA GLY A 128 -3.79 -7.50 0.03
C GLY A 128 -4.35 -8.86 -0.40
N ALA A 129 -3.56 -9.93 -0.34
CA ALA A 129 -4.02 -11.28 -0.64
C ALA A 129 -5.13 -11.76 0.32
N TRP A 130 -5.10 -11.32 1.59
CA TRP A 130 -6.19 -11.56 2.53
C TRP A 130 -7.46 -10.82 2.10
N VAL A 131 -7.40 -9.55 1.71
CA VAL A 131 -8.57 -8.82 1.20
C VAL A 131 -9.21 -9.53 0.00
N THR A 132 -8.42 -9.95 -0.99
CA THR A 132 -8.92 -10.64 -2.19
C THR A 132 -9.41 -12.07 -1.93
N THR A 133 -9.02 -12.71 -0.83
CA THR A 133 -9.32 -14.14 -0.54
C THR A 133 -10.28 -14.36 0.64
N LYS A 134 -10.40 -13.39 1.55
CA LYS A 134 -11.24 -13.44 2.77
C LYS A 134 -12.43 -12.47 2.69
N LEU A 135 -12.25 -11.29 2.10
CA LEU A 135 -13.35 -10.35 1.78
C LEU A 135 -13.80 -10.46 0.32
N GLU A 136 -13.14 -11.33 -0.46
CA GLU A 136 -13.40 -11.60 -1.90
C GLU A 136 -13.50 -10.31 -2.75
N THR A 137 -12.81 -9.26 -2.30
CA THR A 137 -12.87 -7.89 -2.83
C THR A 137 -11.63 -7.61 -3.69
N PRO A 138 -11.76 -7.47 -5.03
CA PRO A 138 -10.67 -7.01 -5.87
C PRO A 138 -10.40 -5.52 -5.63
N PHE A 139 -9.14 -5.10 -5.72
CA PHE A 139 -8.73 -3.71 -5.52
C PHE A 139 -7.65 -3.25 -6.49
N THR A 140 -7.54 -1.94 -6.67
CA THR A 140 -6.52 -1.32 -7.52
C THR A 140 -5.40 -0.71 -6.67
N THR A 141 -4.16 -0.85 -7.11
CA THR A 141 -2.98 -0.23 -6.50
C THR A 141 -2.04 0.37 -7.55
N VAL A 142 -0.95 1.00 -7.12
CA VAL A 142 0.11 1.52 -8.00
C VAL A 142 1.46 0.93 -7.61
N ALA A 143 2.28 0.59 -8.59
CA ALA A 143 3.67 0.20 -8.40
C ALA A 143 4.62 1.19 -9.09
N GLU A 144 5.72 1.55 -8.42
CA GLU A 144 6.83 2.23 -9.08
C GLU A 144 7.34 1.37 -10.23
N ARG A 145 7.61 1.99 -11.39
CA ARG A 145 8.13 1.29 -12.57
C ARG A 145 9.62 1.01 -12.40
N LEU A 146 9.92 -0.01 -11.60
CA LEU A 146 11.27 -0.47 -11.28
C LEU A 146 12.04 -0.83 -12.55
N LYS A 147 13.36 -0.59 -12.53
CA LYS A 147 14.28 -1.02 -13.60
C LYS A 147 15.16 -2.18 -13.13
N PRO A 148 15.45 -3.15 -14.01
CA PRO A 148 14.97 -3.28 -15.38
C PRO A 148 13.48 -3.66 -15.46
N GLU A 149 12.86 -3.44 -16.63
CA GLU A 149 11.43 -3.71 -16.86
C GLU A 149 11.04 -5.16 -16.52
N THR A 150 11.95 -6.11 -16.81
CA THR A 150 11.84 -7.53 -16.46
C THR A 150 11.71 -7.82 -14.96
N LEU A 151 12.04 -6.87 -14.09
CA LEU A 151 11.78 -6.93 -12.65
C LEU A 151 10.40 -6.37 -12.31
N TYR A 152 9.99 -5.25 -12.95
CA TYR A 152 8.65 -4.68 -12.81
C TYR A 152 7.56 -5.66 -13.26
N ASP A 153 7.70 -6.27 -14.43
CA ASP A 153 6.73 -7.24 -14.99
C ASP A 153 6.50 -8.43 -14.04
N ARG A 154 7.55 -8.88 -13.34
CA ARG A 154 7.46 -9.94 -12.32
C ARG A 154 6.68 -9.50 -11.08
N PHE A 155 6.85 -8.25 -10.63
CA PHE A 155 6.09 -7.71 -9.49
C PHE A 155 4.62 -7.47 -9.83
N VAL A 156 4.31 -7.10 -11.07
CA VAL A 156 2.93 -7.00 -11.59
C VAL A 156 2.29 -8.38 -11.62
N ALA A 157 2.85 -9.33 -12.38
CA ALA A 157 2.30 -10.68 -12.51
C ALA A 157 2.18 -11.42 -11.16
N TYR A 158 3.09 -11.15 -10.23
CA TYR A 158 2.98 -11.61 -8.84
C TYR A 158 1.69 -11.11 -8.16
N ARG A 159 1.47 -9.79 -8.11
CA ARG A 159 0.31 -9.20 -7.43
C ARG A 159 -1.02 -9.46 -8.16
N GLU A 160 -1.00 -9.53 -9.48
CA GLU A 160 -2.13 -9.99 -10.29
C GLU A 160 -2.50 -11.46 -9.96
N SER A 161 -1.51 -12.33 -9.71
CA SER A 161 -1.77 -13.70 -9.23
C SER A 161 -2.36 -13.77 -7.81
N LEU A 162 -2.34 -12.66 -7.07
CA LEU A 162 -3.01 -12.48 -5.77
C LEU A 162 -4.37 -11.76 -5.89
N GLY A 163 -4.84 -11.45 -7.11
CA GLY A 163 -6.13 -10.81 -7.38
C GLY A 163 -6.12 -9.27 -7.34
N MET A 164 -4.95 -8.63 -7.40
CA MET A 164 -4.81 -7.17 -7.38
C MET A 164 -4.71 -6.59 -8.79
N GLU A 165 -5.34 -5.45 -9.07
CA GLU A 165 -5.04 -4.66 -10.29
C GLU A 165 -3.85 -3.72 -10.00
N VAL A 166 -2.72 -3.91 -10.67
CA VAL A 166 -1.50 -3.08 -10.46
C VAL A 166 -1.31 -2.11 -11.61
N LEU A 167 -1.50 -0.82 -11.34
CA LEU A 167 -1.24 0.24 -12.31
C LEU A 167 0.25 0.66 -12.26
N PRO A 168 0.92 0.88 -13.41
CA PRO A 168 2.24 1.51 -13.43
C PRO A 168 2.13 2.95 -12.93
N HIS A 169 3.06 3.39 -12.08
CA HIS A 169 3.11 4.78 -11.61
C HIS A 169 3.60 5.76 -12.70
N THR A 170 2.74 6.04 -13.69
CA THR A 170 2.96 6.96 -14.82
C THR A 170 2.28 8.32 -14.62
N GLY A 171 2.19 8.78 -13.36
CA GLY A 171 1.57 10.05 -13.01
C GLY A 171 0.06 10.08 -13.29
N GLY A 172 -0.40 11.10 -14.03
CA GLY A 172 -1.82 11.45 -14.16
C GLY A 172 -2.72 10.34 -14.71
N ALA A 173 -2.21 9.46 -15.57
CA ALA A 173 -2.98 8.34 -16.13
C ALA A 173 -3.39 7.31 -15.06
N ALA A 174 -2.49 7.01 -14.11
CA ALA A 174 -2.78 6.15 -12.98
C ALA A 174 -3.78 6.82 -12.02
N PHE A 175 -3.51 8.07 -11.62
CA PHE A 175 -4.40 8.83 -10.72
C PHE A 175 -5.83 8.92 -11.27
N GLY A 176 -5.98 9.26 -12.56
CA GLY A 176 -7.29 9.33 -13.22
C GLY A 176 -8.01 7.98 -13.28
N THR A 177 -7.28 6.87 -13.23
CA THR A 177 -7.84 5.50 -13.21
C THR A 177 -8.27 5.09 -11.81
N LEU A 178 -7.44 5.32 -10.79
CA LEU A 178 -7.82 5.16 -9.37
C LEU A 178 -9.10 5.95 -9.05
N ALA A 179 -9.17 7.20 -9.50
CA ALA A 179 -10.36 8.05 -9.30
C ALA A 179 -11.63 7.52 -10.00
N ARG A 180 -11.51 6.72 -11.08
CA ARG A 180 -12.67 6.02 -11.69
C ARG A 180 -13.07 4.79 -10.87
N ARG A 181 -12.11 4.03 -10.32
CA ARG A 181 -12.35 2.84 -9.48
C ARG A 181 -13.10 3.22 -8.20
N LEU A 182 -12.63 4.26 -7.51
CA LEU A 182 -13.26 4.81 -6.30
C LEU A 182 -14.69 5.30 -6.54
N ARG A 183 -14.94 6.07 -7.62
CA ARG A 183 -16.30 6.52 -7.99
C ARG A 183 -17.24 5.40 -8.43
N ALA A 184 -16.74 4.18 -8.64
CA ALA A 184 -17.53 2.98 -8.87
C ALA A 184 -17.73 2.14 -7.59
N GLY A 185 -17.46 2.71 -6.41
CA GLY A 185 -17.56 2.04 -5.11
C GLY A 185 -16.35 1.16 -4.76
N GLY A 186 -15.35 1.07 -5.63
CA GLY A 186 -14.22 0.15 -5.50
C GLY A 186 -13.17 0.51 -4.44
N LEU A 187 -12.33 -0.47 -4.13
CA LEU A 187 -11.21 -0.35 -3.19
C LEU A 187 -9.92 0.07 -3.89
N VAL A 188 -9.16 0.97 -3.27
CA VAL A 188 -7.80 1.36 -3.66
C VAL A 188 -6.85 1.22 -2.48
N CYS A 189 -5.67 0.65 -2.70
CA CYS A 189 -4.65 0.46 -1.66
C CYS A 189 -3.34 1.16 -2.07
N LEU A 190 -2.77 2.00 -1.20
CA LEU A 190 -1.62 2.85 -1.50
C LEU A 190 -0.57 2.80 -0.37
N VAL A 191 0.64 2.32 -0.67
CA VAL A 191 1.78 2.50 0.24
C VAL A 191 2.25 3.96 0.13
N ALA A 192 2.23 4.69 1.25
CA ALA A 192 2.09 6.15 1.23
C ALA A 192 2.84 6.88 2.37
N ASP A 193 3.92 6.31 2.91
CA ASP A 193 4.77 6.95 3.93
C ASP A 193 5.98 7.72 3.36
N ARG A 194 6.16 7.74 2.03
CA ARG A 194 7.38 8.31 1.42
C ARG A 194 7.23 8.77 -0.03
N ASP A 195 7.33 10.08 -0.25
CA ASP A 195 7.58 10.69 -1.57
C ASP A 195 8.52 11.88 -1.42
N LEU A 196 9.82 11.68 -1.67
CA LEU A 196 10.84 12.74 -1.55
C LEU A 196 11.03 13.54 -2.85
N SER A 197 10.04 13.54 -3.75
CA SER A 197 10.05 14.34 -4.97
C SER A 197 9.66 15.81 -4.69
N LYS A 198 9.47 16.59 -5.77
CA LYS A 198 8.85 17.92 -5.69
C LYS A 198 7.32 17.87 -5.49
N GLY A 199 6.69 16.72 -5.68
CA GLY A 199 5.23 16.53 -5.53
C GLY A 199 4.79 16.03 -4.15
N GLY A 200 5.73 15.55 -3.33
CA GLY A 200 5.45 15.10 -1.96
C GLY A 200 5.07 16.26 -1.04
N VAL A 201 4.02 16.05 -0.24
CA VAL A 201 3.52 16.96 0.79
C VAL A 201 4.47 16.92 1.98
N GLU A 202 4.90 18.07 2.47
CA GLU A 202 5.70 18.14 3.70
C GLU A 202 4.84 17.91 4.95
N VAL A 203 5.29 16.99 5.79
CA VAL A 203 4.67 16.61 7.06
C VAL A 203 5.71 16.56 8.16
N ASP A 204 5.28 16.80 9.40
CA ASP A 204 6.06 16.51 10.59
C ASP A 204 5.94 15.02 10.92
N PHE A 205 7.07 14.34 11.11
CA PHE A 205 7.06 12.89 11.36
C PHE A 205 8.18 12.56 12.35
N PHE A 206 7.83 12.09 13.55
CA PHE A 206 8.75 11.94 14.68
C PHE A 206 9.59 13.21 14.97
N GLY A 207 8.97 14.39 14.90
CA GLY A 207 9.59 15.67 15.23
C GLY A 207 10.52 16.28 14.16
N GLU A 208 10.73 15.62 13.02
CA GLU A 208 11.48 16.16 11.88
C GLU A 208 10.64 16.18 10.60
N ARG A 209 10.97 17.10 9.67
CA ARG A 209 10.27 17.25 8.38
C ARG A 209 10.62 16.10 7.41
N THR A 210 9.59 15.47 6.86
CA THR A 210 9.69 14.52 5.73
C THR A 210 8.67 14.88 4.65
N ARG A 211 8.57 14.06 3.59
CA ARG A 211 7.53 14.19 2.56
C ARG A 211 6.82 12.87 2.25
N MET A 212 5.50 12.95 2.15
CA MET A 212 4.59 11.84 1.83
C MET A 212 3.76 12.15 0.57
N PRO A 213 3.35 11.15 -0.23
CA PRO A 213 2.62 11.39 -1.48
C PRO A 213 1.24 11.99 -1.24
N ALA A 214 0.91 13.07 -1.95
CA ALA A 214 -0.42 13.70 -1.93
C ALA A 214 -1.58 12.79 -2.38
N GLY A 215 -1.27 11.66 -3.03
CA GLY A 215 -2.20 10.79 -3.74
C GLY A 215 -3.46 10.39 -2.96
N PRO A 216 -3.35 9.79 -1.75
CA PRO A 216 -4.52 9.34 -0.99
C PRO A 216 -5.47 10.50 -0.64
N ALA A 217 -4.94 11.58 -0.07
CA ALA A 217 -5.72 12.78 0.30
C ALA A 217 -6.36 13.46 -0.93
N MET A 218 -5.63 13.56 -2.04
CA MET A 218 -6.15 14.15 -3.29
C MET A 218 -7.24 13.28 -3.94
N LEU A 219 -7.17 11.95 -3.83
CA LEU A 219 -8.19 11.03 -4.32
C LEU A 219 -9.45 11.11 -3.45
N ALA A 220 -9.32 11.08 -2.13
CA ALA A 220 -10.44 11.23 -1.19
C ALA A 220 -11.25 12.51 -1.48
N GLN A 221 -10.58 13.67 -1.50
CA GLN A 221 -11.20 14.96 -1.83
C GLN A 221 -11.87 15.01 -3.21
N GLN A 222 -11.36 14.28 -4.21
CA GLN A 222 -11.87 14.31 -5.59
C GLN A 222 -12.94 13.23 -5.88
N THR A 223 -13.20 12.31 -4.94
CA THR A 223 -14.14 11.20 -5.14
C THR A 223 -15.20 11.07 -4.05
N GLY A 224 -14.97 11.62 -2.85
CA GLY A 224 -15.80 11.35 -1.68
C GLY A 224 -15.55 9.98 -1.04
N ALA A 225 -14.49 9.28 -1.46
CA ALA A 225 -14.09 7.99 -0.91
C ALA A 225 -13.53 8.12 0.51
N LEU A 226 -13.79 7.09 1.32
CA LEU A 226 -13.32 6.99 2.70
C LEU A 226 -11.80 6.79 2.72
N LEU A 227 -11.04 7.59 3.48
CA LEU A 227 -9.59 7.45 3.61
C LEU A 227 -9.25 6.83 4.97
N LEU A 228 -8.79 5.58 4.97
CA LEU A 228 -8.43 4.82 6.17
C LEU A 228 -6.91 4.64 6.24
N PRO A 229 -6.24 5.12 7.31
CA PRO A 229 -4.87 4.72 7.61
C PRO A 229 -4.85 3.23 8.03
N VAL A 230 -3.80 2.51 7.65
CA VAL A 230 -3.58 1.11 8.08
C VAL A 230 -2.14 0.91 8.51
N THR A 231 -1.93 0.27 9.66
CA THR A 231 -0.62 -0.20 10.12
C THR A 231 -0.61 -1.73 10.24
N LEU A 232 0.52 -2.36 9.92
CA LEU A 232 0.69 -3.82 9.82
C LEU A 232 1.96 -4.23 10.53
N TRP A 233 1.93 -5.28 11.36
CA TRP A 233 3.09 -5.71 12.14
C TRP A 233 3.14 -7.21 12.36
N TYR A 234 4.23 -7.67 12.97
CA TYR A 234 4.41 -9.04 13.38
C TYR A 234 4.55 -9.13 14.89
N ASP A 235 3.81 -10.05 15.51
CA ASP A 235 4.05 -10.52 16.86
C ASP A 235 4.82 -11.86 16.83
N GLU A 236 4.96 -12.50 17.99
CA GLU A 236 5.50 -13.86 18.12
C GLU A 236 4.58 -14.95 17.53
N SER A 237 3.39 -14.58 17.04
CA SER A 237 2.44 -15.51 16.43
C SER A 237 2.78 -15.82 14.96
N PRO A 238 2.23 -16.91 14.39
CA PRO A 238 2.36 -17.20 12.96
C PRO A 238 1.45 -16.32 12.09
N VAL A 239 0.57 -15.50 12.69
CA VAL A 239 -0.42 -14.65 12.02
C VAL A 239 0.13 -13.23 11.99
N MET A 240 0.03 -12.54 10.85
CA MET A 240 0.34 -11.11 10.79
C MET A 240 -0.78 -10.32 11.46
N GLN A 241 -0.43 -9.28 12.21
CA GLN A 241 -1.39 -8.39 12.86
C GLN A 241 -1.53 -7.08 12.08
N GLY A 242 -2.63 -6.38 12.29
CA GLY A 242 -2.83 -5.05 11.71
C GLY A 242 -3.94 -4.27 12.41
N LEU A 243 -4.02 -2.98 12.10
CA LEU A 243 -5.05 -2.08 12.58
C LEU A 243 -5.54 -1.22 11.42
N VAL A 244 -6.85 -1.21 11.18
CA VAL A 244 -7.52 -0.23 10.32
C VAL A 244 -7.92 0.94 11.21
N HIS A 245 -7.26 2.08 11.05
CA HIS A 245 -7.50 3.26 11.87
C HIS A 245 -8.82 3.94 11.45
N PRO A 246 -9.44 4.74 12.35
CA PRO A 246 -10.58 5.58 12.00
C PRO A 246 -10.32 6.46 10.77
N PRO A 247 -11.37 6.83 10.02
CA PRO A 247 -11.22 7.59 8.78
C PRO A 247 -10.65 8.99 9.00
N VAL A 248 -9.74 9.39 8.12
CA VAL A 248 -9.21 10.76 8.06
C VAL A 248 -10.33 11.70 7.62
N GLU A 249 -10.72 12.61 8.52
CA GLU A 249 -11.70 13.65 8.23
C GLU A 249 -11.22 14.58 7.11
N VAL A 250 -12.16 15.12 6.35
CA VAL A 250 -11.89 16.17 5.35
C VAL A 250 -12.12 17.52 6.04
N PRO A 251 -11.07 18.30 6.39
CA PRO A 251 -11.25 19.59 7.06
C PRO A 251 -11.79 20.63 6.08
N GLU A 252 -12.07 21.84 6.57
CA GLU A 252 -12.47 22.97 5.73
C GLU A 252 -11.29 23.57 4.93
N GLY A 253 -11.56 24.60 4.12
CA GLY A 253 -10.54 25.37 3.39
C GLY A 253 -10.27 24.92 1.94
N ASP A 254 -9.19 25.42 1.37
CA ASP A 254 -8.82 25.15 -0.03
C ASP A 254 -8.29 23.72 -0.23
N ARG A 255 -8.02 23.35 -1.50
CA ARG A 255 -7.56 22.00 -1.86
C ARG A 255 -6.15 21.70 -1.36
N ALA A 256 -5.23 22.68 -1.36
CA ALA A 256 -3.87 22.50 -0.89
C ALA A 256 -3.83 22.36 0.63
N HIS A 257 -4.57 23.20 1.37
CA HIS A 257 -4.69 23.11 2.82
C HIS A 257 -5.27 21.75 3.25
N ARG A 258 -6.40 21.33 2.68
CA ARG A 258 -7.00 20.02 2.97
C ARG A 258 -6.07 18.86 2.64
N THR A 259 -5.36 18.92 1.51
CA THR A 259 -4.36 17.91 1.15
C THR A 259 -3.23 17.83 2.18
N ALA A 260 -2.74 18.97 2.68
CA ALA A 260 -1.70 19.01 3.70
C ALA A 260 -2.19 18.38 5.02
N VAL A 261 -3.31 18.85 5.58
CA VAL A 261 -3.84 18.36 6.87
C VAL A 261 -4.20 16.87 6.81
N MET A 262 -4.86 16.41 5.75
CA MET A 262 -5.18 14.99 5.57
C MET A 262 -3.93 14.10 5.41
N THR A 263 -2.84 14.63 4.85
CA THR A 263 -1.57 13.88 4.75
C THR A 263 -0.81 13.87 6.08
N GLN A 264 -0.91 14.94 6.89
CA GLN A 264 -0.40 14.94 8.26
C GLN A 264 -1.14 13.91 9.12
N ALA A 265 -2.48 13.84 9.06
CA ALA A 265 -3.26 12.83 9.79
C ALA A 265 -2.89 11.38 9.43
N LEU A 266 -2.53 11.11 8.16
CA LEU A 266 -1.92 9.82 7.78
C LEU A 266 -0.56 9.61 8.44
N ALA A 267 0.32 10.62 8.41
CA ALA A 267 1.64 10.56 9.04
C ALA A 267 1.56 10.30 10.55
N ASP A 268 0.60 10.93 11.24
CA ASP A 268 0.36 10.75 12.68
C ASP A 268 -0.12 9.34 13.01
N ALA A 269 -1.09 8.80 12.24
CA ALA A 269 -1.57 7.44 12.38
C ALA A 269 -0.47 6.39 12.11
N TYR A 270 0.37 6.62 11.09
CA TYR A 270 1.55 5.78 10.84
C TYR A 270 2.56 5.88 11.99
N ALA A 271 2.82 7.08 12.49
CA ALA A 271 3.78 7.31 13.58
C ALA A 271 3.38 6.55 14.85
N SER A 272 2.08 6.48 15.17
CA SER A 272 1.56 5.69 16.28
C SER A 272 1.94 4.21 16.18
N GLY A 273 1.54 3.52 15.10
CA GLY A 273 1.85 2.10 14.91
C GLY A 273 3.34 1.81 14.73
N ILE A 274 4.10 2.73 14.12
CA ILE A 274 5.56 2.61 13.96
C ILE A 274 6.29 2.83 15.29
N ALA A 275 5.75 3.62 16.22
CA ALA A 275 6.29 3.75 17.57
C ALA A 275 6.08 2.47 18.41
N GLU A 276 4.94 1.79 18.23
CA GLU A 276 4.62 0.55 18.93
C GLU A 276 5.40 -0.66 18.38
N HIS A 277 5.58 -0.74 17.06
CA HIS A 277 6.24 -1.87 16.38
C HIS A 277 7.39 -1.40 15.45
N PRO A 278 8.43 -0.72 15.99
CA PRO A 278 9.45 -0.03 15.21
C PRO A 278 10.30 -0.96 14.34
N GLN A 279 10.49 -2.22 14.75
CA GLN A 279 11.17 -3.23 13.93
C GLN A 279 10.42 -3.57 12.64
N ASP A 280 9.08 -3.46 12.62
CA ASP A 280 8.28 -3.90 11.48
C ASP A 280 8.12 -2.85 10.39
N TRP A 281 8.72 -1.68 10.56
CA TRP A 281 8.80 -0.63 9.55
C TRP A 281 10.09 -0.73 8.74
N HIS A 282 9.98 -1.08 7.45
CA HIS A 282 11.08 -1.54 6.61
C HIS A 282 11.82 -0.40 5.90
N MET A 283 11.97 0.75 6.57
CA MET A 283 12.57 1.95 5.99
C MET A 283 14.11 1.87 5.97
N LEU A 284 14.66 1.08 5.03
CA LEU A 284 16.10 0.98 4.76
C LEU A 284 16.63 2.12 3.85
N GLN A 285 15.76 3.07 3.49
CA GLN A 285 16.07 4.25 2.67
C GLN A 285 16.22 5.51 3.52
N ARG A 286 16.66 6.63 2.91
CA ARG A 286 16.54 7.95 3.54
C ARG A 286 15.09 8.39 3.48
N LEU A 287 14.59 8.98 4.57
CA LEU A 287 13.23 9.52 4.65
C LEU A 287 13.25 11.03 4.92
N TRP A 288 13.76 11.46 6.08
CA TRP A 288 13.77 12.87 6.45
C TRP A 288 14.60 13.76 5.53
N LEU A 289 14.15 15.01 5.36
CA LEU A 289 14.78 15.97 4.45
C LEU A 289 16.19 16.37 4.90
N SER A 290 16.43 16.34 6.21
CA SER A 290 17.73 16.51 6.89
C SER A 290 18.78 15.47 6.48
N ASP A 291 18.39 14.27 6.08
CA ASP A 291 19.31 13.21 5.66
C ASP A 291 19.73 13.31 4.18
N LEU A 292 19.08 14.19 3.39
CA LEU A 292 19.37 14.38 1.97
C LEU A 292 20.68 15.18 1.77
N PRO A 293 21.41 14.98 0.65
CA PRO A 293 22.53 15.88 0.35
C PRO A 293 21.99 17.29 0.11
N PRO A 294 22.77 18.35 0.40
CA PRO A 294 22.40 19.71 0.05
C PRO A 294 21.97 19.79 -1.41
N ARG A 295 20.79 20.33 -1.66
CA ARG A 295 20.29 20.53 -3.03
C ARG A 295 21.18 21.59 -3.69
N GLU A 296 21.88 21.21 -4.75
CA GLU A 296 22.57 22.17 -5.62
C GLU A 296 21.58 23.27 -6.04
N PRO A 297 21.95 24.56 -5.92
CA PRO A 297 21.12 25.65 -6.42
C PRO A 297 20.74 25.38 -7.87
N ALA A 298 19.47 25.59 -8.22
CA ALA A 298 19.13 25.67 -9.64
C ALA A 298 19.87 26.89 -10.20
N GLU A 299 20.61 26.71 -11.30
CA GLU A 299 21.21 27.86 -11.99
C GLU A 299 20.10 28.89 -12.28
N PRO A 300 20.32 30.18 -11.98
CA PRO A 300 19.31 31.20 -12.24
C PRO A 300 19.09 31.27 -13.75
N MET A 301 17.90 30.87 -14.20
CA MET A 301 17.52 30.93 -15.60
C MET A 301 17.54 32.41 -16.04
N THR A 302 18.60 32.80 -16.75
CA THR A 302 18.93 34.20 -17.04
C THR A 302 17.87 34.85 -17.93
N ALA A 303 16.98 35.62 -17.31
CA ALA A 303 15.88 36.31 -17.97
C ALA A 303 16.34 37.62 -18.67
N GLU A 304 17.33 37.51 -19.56
CA GLU A 304 17.80 38.63 -20.39
C GLU A 304 17.60 38.31 -21.88
N GLY A 305 16.46 38.77 -22.41
CA GLY A 305 16.21 38.95 -23.83
C GLY A 305 15.55 40.32 -24.03
N PRO A 306 16.09 41.22 -24.87
CA PRO A 306 15.66 42.61 -24.89
C PRO A 306 14.27 42.79 -25.49
N VAL A 307 13.38 43.44 -24.74
CA VAL A 307 12.05 43.85 -25.24
C VAL A 307 12.19 45.14 -26.04
N ALA A 308 12.12 45.04 -27.37
CA ALA A 308 11.98 46.17 -28.29
C ALA A 308 10.54 46.21 -28.84
N ALA A 309 9.98 47.41 -29.02
CA ALA A 309 8.54 47.59 -29.21
C ALA A 309 8.12 47.98 -30.65
N ALA A 310 7.10 47.27 -31.15
CA ALA A 310 6.11 47.74 -32.14
C ALA A 310 4.85 46.84 -31.95
N ALA A 311 3.63 47.32 -31.68
CA ALA A 311 2.82 48.38 -32.29
C ALA A 311 2.07 47.95 -33.56
N THR A 312 0.74 47.86 -33.42
CA THR A 312 -0.31 47.89 -34.47
C THR A 312 -0.27 46.88 -35.63
N GLY A 313 -1.32 46.05 -35.75
CA GLY A 313 -1.62 45.27 -36.95
C GLY A 313 -3.01 44.60 -36.86
N GLN A 314 -3.85 44.83 -37.87
CA GLN A 314 -5.13 44.12 -38.08
C GLN A 314 -4.89 42.95 -39.05
N GLY A 315 -5.76 41.94 -39.08
CA GLY A 315 -5.76 40.99 -40.21
C GLY A 315 -6.49 39.67 -39.94
N ALA A 316 -7.52 39.39 -40.73
CA ALA A 316 -8.28 38.15 -40.67
C ALA A 316 -7.67 37.02 -41.52
N ALA A 317 -7.82 35.78 -41.01
CA ALA A 317 -8.23 34.57 -41.75
C ALA A 317 -7.37 33.98 -42.90
N ALA A 318 -7.76 32.74 -43.23
CA ALA A 318 -7.47 31.95 -44.43
C ALA A 318 -6.09 31.27 -44.59
N ALA A 319 -6.19 30.00 -45.01
CA ALA A 319 -5.22 29.21 -45.78
C ALA A 319 -5.97 28.71 -47.04
N PRO A 320 -5.46 27.82 -47.91
CA PRO A 320 -4.08 27.35 -48.16
C PRO A 320 -3.66 27.48 -49.65
N GLN A 321 -2.44 27.07 -50.01
CA GLN A 321 -1.99 26.39 -51.26
C GLN A 321 -0.44 26.19 -51.17
N GLU A 322 0.18 25.11 -51.63
CA GLU A 322 0.47 24.69 -53.02
C GLU A 322 1.23 25.75 -53.86
N GLY A 323 2.29 25.43 -54.60
CA GLY A 323 2.96 24.14 -54.80
C GLY A 323 4.14 24.24 -55.79
N ALA A 324 4.77 23.08 -56.09
CA ALA A 324 5.93 22.89 -57.00
C ALA A 324 7.26 23.57 -56.59
N GLY A 325 8.45 23.04 -56.95
CA GLY A 325 8.74 21.70 -57.49
C GLY A 325 9.82 21.71 -58.59
N THR A 326 10.83 20.85 -58.46
CA THR A 326 11.65 20.32 -59.58
C THR A 326 12.43 19.08 -59.10
N ALA A 327 12.70 18.13 -59.99
CA ALA A 327 13.29 16.84 -59.62
C ALA A 327 14.26 16.27 -60.68
N LYS A 328 15.21 15.45 -60.20
CA LYS A 328 16.00 14.38 -60.86
C LYS A 328 16.64 13.57 -59.71
N GLY A 329 16.66 12.23 -59.65
CA GLY A 329 16.45 11.20 -60.67
C GLY A 329 17.79 10.83 -61.35
N THR A 330 18.16 9.57 -61.61
CA THR A 330 17.61 8.20 -61.37
C THR A 330 18.81 7.22 -61.22
N SER A 331 18.77 5.88 -61.07
CA SER A 331 17.81 4.75 -60.98
C SER A 331 18.53 3.61 -60.18
N GLY A 332 18.02 2.40 -59.89
CA GLY A 332 16.70 1.74 -60.01
C GLY A 332 16.81 0.22 -59.76
N GLU A 333 15.66 -0.48 -59.68
CA GLU A 333 15.43 -1.91 -60.05
C GLU A 333 16.19 -3.08 -59.35
N ALA A 334 15.64 -4.30 -59.19
CA ALA A 334 14.29 -4.84 -59.45
C ALA A 334 13.96 -6.06 -58.53
N ALA A 335 12.70 -6.51 -58.59
CA ALA A 335 12.19 -7.81 -58.09
C ALA A 335 11.98 -8.78 -59.32
N PRO A 336 11.22 -9.90 -59.29
CA PRO A 336 10.49 -10.60 -58.23
C PRO A 336 10.66 -12.16 -58.23
N GLY A 337 9.80 -12.90 -57.52
CA GLY A 337 9.63 -14.37 -57.65
C GLY A 337 8.49 -14.94 -56.77
N GLU A 338 7.69 -15.86 -57.30
CA GLU A 338 6.50 -16.47 -56.65
C GLU A 338 6.67 -18.00 -56.40
N VAL A 339 5.54 -18.69 -56.12
CA VAL A 339 5.29 -20.15 -55.91
C VAL A 339 5.38 -20.62 -54.43
N GLY A 340 4.40 -21.33 -53.85
CA GLY A 340 3.07 -21.76 -54.33
C GLY A 340 2.30 -22.60 -53.26
N GLY A 341 0.99 -22.86 -53.47
CA GLY A 341 0.16 -23.77 -52.64
C GLY A 341 0.35 -25.28 -52.97
N PRO A 342 -0.42 -26.25 -52.42
CA PRO A 342 -1.80 -26.21 -51.86
C PRO A 342 -1.89 -26.76 -50.39
N GLY A 343 -3.03 -27.06 -49.73
CA GLY A 343 -4.47 -26.84 -49.96
C GLY A 343 -5.37 -27.91 -49.29
N GLU A 344 -6.61 -27.54 -48.89
CA GLU A 344 -7.78 -28.41 -48.54
C GLU A 344 -7.70 -29.40 -47.32
N SER A 345 -8.80 -29.89 -46.70
CA SER A 345 -10.21 -29.42 -46.54
C SER A 345 -10.98 -30.22 -45.44
N ALA A 346 -12.14 -29.67 -45.00
CA ALA A 346 -13.36 -30.34 -44.44
C ALA A 346 -13.32 -31.20 -43.13
N GLY A 347 -14.53 -31.48 -42.58
CA GLY A 347 -14.81 -32.33 -41.40
C GLY A 347 -15.01 -31.55 -40.09
N GLU A 348 -16.19 -31.02 -39.71
CA GLU A 348 -17.55 -31.60 -39.55
C GLU A 348 -17.77 -32.28 -38.17
N ALA A 349 -18.93 -32.02 -37.54
CA ALA A 349 -19.29 -32.45 -36.18
C ALA A 349 -20.35 -33.57 -36.20
N PRO A 350 -20.48 -34.33 -35.10
CA PRO A 350 -21.69 -34.19 -34.28
C PRO A 350 -21.37 -34.20 -32.75
N GLY A 351 -22.31 -33.91 -31.84
CA GLY A 351 -23.73 -33.56 -32.03
C GLY A 351 -24.67 -34.42 -31.18
N ALA A 352 -24.90 -34.02 -29.93
CA ALA A 352 -26.01 -34.39 -29.04
C ALA A 352 -26.04 -33.33 -27.92
N ASP A 353 -27.09 -32.55 -27.68
CA ASP A 353 -28.46 -32.88 -27.22
C ASP A 353 -28.51 -33.73 -25.94
N GLY A 354 -29.17 -33.32 -24.86
CA GLY A 354 -29.83 -32.03 -24.61
C GLY A 354 -30.91 -32.11 -23.51
N ARG A 355 -31.70 -31.03 -23.36
CA ARG A 355 -32.95 -30.90 -22.57
C ARG A 355 -32.84 -30.84 -21.04
N ASP A 356 -33.84 -30.32 -20.31
CA ASP A 356 -34.58 -29.05 -20.49
C ASP A 356 -35.39 -28.70 -19.22
N ALA A 357 -35.76 -27.42 -19.10
CA ALA A 357 -37.00 -26.88 -18.52
C ALA A 357 -37.39 -27.08 -17.02
N ALA A 358 -38.36 -26.23 -16.65
CA ALA A 358 -39.38 -26.35 -15.60
C ALA A 358 -39.09 -25.78 -14.19
N SER A 359 -39.36 -24.48 -14.05
CA SER A 359 -39.71 -23.81 -12.79
C SER A 359 -40.95 -24.42 -12.10
N ARG A 360 -41.05 -24.30 -10.77
CA ARG A 360 -42.35 -24.23 -10.06
C ARG A 360 -42.24 -23.68 -8.64
N GLU A 361 -43.03 -22.65 -8.35
CA GLU A 361 -43.47 -22.32 -7.00
C GLU A 361 -44.69 -23.19 -6.63
N VAL A 362 -44.81 -23.61 -5.37
CA VAL A 362 -46.10 -23.89 -4.70
C VAL A 362 -45.98 -23.53 -3.21
N SER A 363 -47.04 -22.93 -2.66
CA SER A 363 -47.19 -22.46 -1.28
C SER A 363 -47.18 -23.54 -0.19
N GLY A 364 -47.00 -23.13 1.07
CA GLY A 364 -47.40 -23.90 2.26
C GLY A 364 -48.93 -23.96 2.46
N PRO A 365 -49.41 -24.78 3.39
CA PRO A 365 -49.69 -24.33 4.78
C PRO A 365 -49.16 -25.33 5.84
N GLY A 366 -49.27 -25.14 7.16
CA GLY A 366 -49.77 -24.04 8.01
C GLY A 366 -50.13 -24.54 9.43
N GLU A 367 -50.11 -23.65 10.43
CA GLU A 367 -50.55 -23.87 11.84
C GLU A 367 -49.76 -24.95 12.65
N GLY A 368 -49.62 -24.96 13.99
CA GLY A 368 -50.27 -24.24 15.10
C GLY A 368 -51.14 -25.20 15.95
N PRO A 369 -51.37 -25.04 17.29
CA PRO A 369 -50.84 -24.05 18.25
C PRO A 369 -50.42 -24.62 19.66
N GLY A 370 -50.06 -23.74 20.62
CA GLY A 370 -49.94 -24.01 22.08
C GLY A 370 -48.55 -24.46 22.56
N GLY A 371 -48.06 -24.20 23.79
CA GLY A 371 -48.59 -23.52 24.98
C GLY A 371 -48.05 -24.21 26.27
N ALA A 372 -47.93 -23.63 27.48
CA ALA A 372 -48.04 -22.25 27.98
C ALA A 372 -47.47 -22.16 29.43
N ALA A 373 -47.21 -20.94 29.95
CA ALA A 373 -46.77 -20.61 31.34
C ALA A 373 -45.40 -21.18 31.79
N GLY A 374 -44.69 -20.62 32.77
CA GLY A 374 -44.81 -19.37 33.55
C GLY A 374 -43.43 -19.11 34.22
N ALA A 375 -43.17 -18.23 35.20
CA ALA A 375 -43.79 -17.08 35.85
C ALA A 375 -42.90 -16.79 37.11
N ASP A 376 -42.96 -15.59 37.70
CA ASP A 376 -42.15 -15.08 38.83
C ASP A 376 -40.61 -15.02 38.62
N ALA A 377 -39.82 -13.99 39.00
CA ALA A 377 -39.94 -12.78 39.84
C ALA A 377 -39.62 -12.90 41.36
N GLY A 378 -38.80 -11.96 41.87
CA GLY A 378 -38.64 -11.68 43.31
C GLY A 378 -37.19 -11.40 43.80
N GLY A 379 -36.98 -10.29 44.53
CA GLY A 379 -35.77 -9.96 45.32
C GLY A 379 -34.54 -9.51 44.52
N ALA A 380 -34.00 -8.28 44.58
CA ALA A 380 -34.19 -7.11 45.45
C ALA A 380 -33.70 -7.20 46.91
N ALA A 381 -32.53 -6.61 47.19
CA ALA A 381 -32.16 -5.95 48.45
C ALA A 381 -30.94 -5.02 48.23
N ALA A 382 -30.85 -3.93 48.99
CA ALA A 382 -29.70 -3.01 49.02
C ALA A 382 -29.07 -3.00 50.42
N GLY A 383 -27.86 -2.42 50.57
CA GLY A 383 -27.19 -2.27 51.86
C GLY A 383 -26.07 -1.23 51.82
N GLU A 384 -26.35 -0.03 52.33
CA GLU A 384 -25.39 1.08 52.49
C GLU A 384 -24.78 1.15 53.90
N ALA A 385 -23.76 2.02 54.02
CA ALA A 385 -23.31 2.73 55.22
C ALA A 385 -22.51 1.97 56.30
N GLY A 386 -21.48 2.64 56.84
CA GLY A 386 -20.74 2.15 58.03
C GLY A 386 -19.28 2.60 58.18
N GLY A 387 -18.99 3.90 58.25
CA GLY A 387 -17.82 4.42 58.99
C GLY A 387 -18.29 5.03 60.33
N PRO A 388 -17.43 5.68 61.15
CA PRO A 388 -15.99 5.93 61.00
C PRO A 388 -15.18 5.42 62.23
N GLY A 389 -13.91 5.85 62.39
CA GLY A 389 -13.12 5.65 63.62
C GLY A 389 -11.84 6.52 63.63
N GLU A 390 -11.49 7.09 64.77
CA GLU A 390 -10.44 8.12 64.92
C GLU A 390 -9.08 7.55 65.38
N GLY A 391 -8.02 8.38 65.31
CA GLY A 391 -6.69 8.09 65.88
C GLY A 391 -6.56 8.53 67.35
N PRO A 392 -5.43 9.10 67.82
CA PRO A 392 -4.11 9.28 67.19
C PRO A 392 -2.96 8.58 67.96
N GLY A 393 -1.70 8.77 67.54
CA GLY A 393 -0.50 8.33 68.25
C GLY A 393 0.64 9.35 68.10
N ASP A 394 1.27 9.73 69.21
CA ASP A 394 2.16 10.90 69.36
C ASP A 394 3.65 10.50 69.53
N GLY A 395 4.58 11.48 69.46
CA GLY A 395 5.82 11.40 70.24
C GLY A 395 7.18 11.60 69.56
N SER A 396 7.53 12.85 69.19
CA SER A 396 8.91 13.41 69.23
C SER A 396 10.02 12.82 68.31
N GLY A 397 11.09 13.56 67.95
CA GLY A 397 11.39 14.99 68.14
C GLY A 397 12.88 15.34 67.93
N THR A 398 13.20 16.65 67.89
CA THR A 398 14.55 17.25 67.72
C THR A 398 15.20 17.06 66.32
N GLY A 399 16.07 17.96 65.85
CA GLY A 399 16.50 19.25 66.42
C GLY A 399 17.35 20.08 65.43
N THR A 400 17.25 21.40 65.50
CA THR A 400 17.90 22.37 64.60
C THR A 400 19.40 22.58 64.84
N ALA A 401 20.13 22.83 63.76
CA ALA A 401 21.09 23.93 63.65
C ALA A 401 21.11 24.43 62.20
#